data_AF-A0A7V8YGJ6-F1
#
_entry.id   AF-A0A7V8YGJ6-F1
#
_cell.length_a   1.000
_cell.length_b   1.000
_cell.length_c   1.000
_cell.angle_alpha   90.00
_cell.angle_beta   90.00
_cell.angle_gamma   90.00
#
_symmetry.space_group_name_H-M   'P 1'
#
loop_
_entity.id
_entity.type
_entity.pdbx_description
1 polymer ?
#
loop_
_entity_poly.entity_id
_entity_poly.type
_entity_poly.pdbx_seq_one_letter_code
_entity_poly.pdbx_strand_id
1 'polypeptide(L)'
;MKPIRDIASIPVSTVVYHSAFGFARVTEVSGNRVALGWEAPGDHLPPRVGFEVLSRVYAATEPRGFFHRALNDLEATSEWLQTDPTGALALLLAELPGSQRPEDIQD
;
A
#
# COMPACT_ATOMS: atom_id res chain seq x y z
N MET A 1 -8.03 0.77 2.45
CA MET A 1 -7.35 1.24 1.21
C MET A 1 -8.33 2.05 0.37
N LYS A 2 -7.86 3.04 -0.40
CA LYS A 2 -8.72 3.99 -1.14
C LYS A 2 -8.30 4.12 -2.61
N PRO A 3 -9.25 4.23 -3.55
CA PRO A 3 -8.94 4.52 -4.95
C PRO A 3 -8.19 5.85 -5.08
N ILE A 4 -7.22 5.89 -5.99
CA ILE A 4 -6.43 7.08 -6.30
C ILE A 4 -7.18 7.91 -7.34
N ARG A 5 -7.50 9.16 -7.03
CA ARG A 5 -8.26 10.05 -7.94
C ARG A 5 -7.47 11.24 -8.46
N ASP A 6 -6.42 11.64 -7.75
CA ASP A 6 -5.55 12.77 -8.10
C ASP A 6 -4.09 12.37 -7.86
N ILE A 7 -3.17 12.82 -8.71
CA ILE A 7 -1.74 12.59 -8.50
C ILE A 7 -1.22 13.43 -7.33
N ALA A 8 -1.80 14.61 -7.11
CA ALA A 8 -1.45 15.49 -6.00
C ALA A 8 -1.82 14.88 -4.63
N SER A 9 -2.73 13.89 -4.60
CA SER A 9 -3.07 13.18 -3.37
C SER A 9 -2.06 12.09 -2.99
N ILE A 10 -0.96 11.95 -3.74
CA ILE A 10 0.07 10.93 -3.51
C ILE A 10 1.38 11.60 -3.12
N PRO A 11 1.60 11.85 -1.83
CA PRO A 11 2.92 12.25 -1.37
C PRO A 11 3.94 11.11 -1.49
N VAL A 12 5.22 11.47 -1.53
CA VAL A 12 6.32 10.51 -1.27
C VAL A 12 6.06 9.80 0.06
N SER A 13 6.49 8.54 0.17
CA SER A 13 6.21 7.59 1.26
C SER A 13 4.81 6.97 1.28
N THR A 14 3.88 7.45 0.44
CA THR A 14 2.59 6.78 0.26
C THR A 14 2.82 5.31 -0.11
N VAL A 15 2.11 4.40 0.54
CA VAL A 15 2.10 3.00 0.16
C VAL A 15 0.91 2.75 -0.73
N VAL A 16 1.16 2.11 -1.87
CA VAL A 16 0.14 1.71 -2.85
C VAL A 16 0.07 0.20 -2.95
N TYR A 17 -1.12 -0.30 -3.21
CA TYR A 17 -1.43 -1.72 -3.36
C TYR A 17 -1.93 -2.01 -4.77
N HIS A 18 -1.43 -3.08 -5.37
CA HIS A 18 -1.92 -3.68 -6.60
C HIS A 18 -2.21 -5.16 -6.37
N SER A 19 -3.36 -5.65 -6.83
CA SER A 19 -3.80 -7.02 -6.55
C SER A 19 -2.82 -8.12 -7.00
N ALA A 20 -2.15 -7.91 -8.13
CA ALA A 20 -1.20 -8.90 -8.67
C ALA A 20 0.25 -8.72 -8.19
N PHE A 21 0.61 -7.53 -7.70
CA PHE A 21 2.02 -7.21 -7.39
C PHE A 21 2.27 -6.94 -5.91
N GLY A 22 1.21 -6.82 -5.10
CA GLY A 22 1.32 -6.49 -3.70
C GLY A 22 1.56 -4.99 -3.47
N PHE A 23 2.45 -4.68 -2.53
CA PHE A 23 2.65 -3.32 -2.02
C PHE A 23 3.93 -2.68 -2.54
N ALA A 24 3.84 -1.39 -2.85
CA ALA A 24 4.99 -0.57 -3.19
C ALA A 24 4.94 0.77 -2.45
N ARG A 25 6.11 1.34 -2.17
CA ARG A 25 6.25 2.68 -1.63
C ARG A 25 6.47 3.67 -2.78
N VAL A 26 5.81 4.82 -2.71
CA VAL A 26 6.10 5.94 -3.61
C VAL A 26 7.40 6.60 -3.20
N THR A 27 8.38 6.57 -4.09
CA THR A 27 9.72 7.15 -3.83
C THR A 27 9.90 8.51 -4.50
N GLU A 28 9.18 8.78 -5.58
CA GLU A 28 9.24 10.03 -6.33
C GLU A 28 7.91 10.27 -7.05
N VAL A 29 7.50 11.54 -7.17
CA VAL A 29 6.41 11.96 -8.06
C VAL A 29 6.95 13.03 -8.99
N SER A 30 6.89 12.78 -10.30
CA SER A 30 7.46 13.66 -11.31
C SER A 30 6.51 13.78 -12.51
N GLY A 31 5.98 14.99 -12.72
CA GLY A 31 4.97 15.25 -13.74
C GLY A 31 3.75 14.33 -13.56
N ASN A 32 3.48 13.49 -14.57
CA ASN A 32 2.34 12.55 -14.57
C ASN A 32 2.76 11.09 -14.25
N ARG A 33 3.89 10.90 -13.56
CA ARG A 33 4.44 9.58 -13.22
C ARG A 33 4.85 9.50 -11.77
N VAL A 34 4.77 8.28 -11.24
CA VAL A 34 5.11 7.93 -9.87
C VAL A 34 6.16 6.82 -9.90
N ALA A 35 7.27 6.99 -9.18
CA ALA A 35 8.27 5.96 -8.98
C ALA A 35 7.91 5.09 -7.77
N LEU A 36 8.12 3.78 -7.92
CA LEU A 36 7.72 2.76 -6.97
C LEU A 36 8.95 2.01 -6.46
N GLY A 37 9.11 1.97 -5.15
CA GLY A 37 10.05 1.10 -4.43
C GLY A 37 9.32 -0.13 -3.90
N TRP A 38 9.68 -1.29 -4.41
CA TRP A 38 9.12 -2.58 -4.00
C TRP A 38 9.95 -3.15 -2.85
N GLU A 39 9.29 -3.69 -1.82
CA GLU A 39 9.99 -4.28 -0.66
C GLU A 39 10.75 -5.55 -1.06
N ALA A 40 10.11 -6.42 -1.86
CA ALA A 40 10.73 -7.56 -2.51
C ALA A 40 10.87 -7.28 -4.02
N PRO A 41 12.07 -6.90 -4.52
CA PRO A 41 12.27 -6.71 -5.94
C PRO A 41 12.04 -8.02 -6.70
N GLY A 42 11.30 -7.95 -7.79
CA GLY A 42 11.06 -9.07 -8.70
C GLY A 42 11.27 -8.62 -10.15
N ASP A 43 11.59 -9.57 -11.03
CA ASP A 43 12.04 -9.31 -12.40
C ASP A 43 11.04 -8.53 -13.28
N HIS A 44 9.77 -8.48 -12.87
CA HIS A 44 8.68 -7.90 -13.64
C HIS A 44 7.92 -6.79 -12.90
N LEU A 45 8.49 -6.25 -11.82
CA LEU A 45 7.85 -5.17 -11.07
C LEU A 45 8.13 -3.80 -11.73
N PRO A 46 7.11 -2.98 -12.00
CA PRO A 46 7.31 -1.70 -12.67
C PRO A 46 7.99 -0.71 -11.71
N PRO A 47 9.16 -0.16 -12.07
CA PRO A 47 9.84 0.84 -11.22
C PRO A 47 9.17 2.22 -11.28
N ARG A 48 8.38 2.46 -12.32
CA ARG A 48 7.60 3.68 -12.53
C ARG A 48 6.28 3.36 -13.20
N VAL A 49 5.24 4.08 -12.82
CA VAL A 49 3.90 3.97 -13.42
C VAL A 49 3.35 5.35 -13.76
N GLY A 50 2.58 5.44 -14.85
CA GLY A 50 1.84 6.65 -15.18
C GLY A 50 0.62 6.80 -14.29
N PHE A 51 0.20 8.04 -14.03
CA PHE A 51 -0.95 8.32 -13.17
C PHE A 51 -2.25 7.63 -13.64
N GLU A 52 -2.48 7.53 -14.95
CA GLU A 52 -3.66 6.84 -15.50
C GLU A 52 -3.71 5.36 -15.11
N VAL A 53 -2.56 4.68 -15.14
CA VAL A 53 -2.46 3.28 -14.69
C VAL A 53 -2.64 3.22 -13.17
N LEU A 54 -1.96 4.11 -12.46
CA LEU A 54 -2.01 4.18 -11.00
C LEU A 54 -3.45 4.38 -10.49
N SER A 55 -4.20 5.33 -11.05
CA SER A 55 -5.58 5.62 -10.65
C SER A 55 -6.57 4.50 -10.99
N ARG A 56 -6.27 3.70 -12.01
CA ARG A 56 -7.16 2.62 -12.47
C ARG A 56 -6.98 1.31 -11.70
N VAL A 57 -5.75 0.92 -11.39
CA VAL A 57 -5.46 -0.44 -10.87
C VAL A 57 -4.76 -0.46 -9.52
N TYR A 58 -4.35 0.69 -8.97
CA TYR A 58 -3.78 0.77 -7.63
C TYR A 58 -4.74 1.43 -6.64
N ALA A 59 -4.59 1.08 -5.37
CA ALA A 59 -5.22 1.77 -4.25
C ALA A 59 -4.14 2.29 -3.28
N ALA A 60 -4.36 3.47 -2.69
CA ALA A 60 -3.51 4.00 -1.64
C ALA A 60 -3.92 3.43 -0.26
N THR A 61 -2.93 3.13 0.58
CA THR A 61 -3.17 2.79 1.99
C THR A 61 -3.49 4.07 2.79
N GLU A 62 -4.06 3.94 3.98
CA GLU A 62 -4.29 5.10 4.84
C GLU A 62 -2.94 5.64 5.32
N PRO A 63 -2.71 6.97 5.30
CA PRO A 63 -1.57 7.55 5.99
C PRO A 63 -1.55 7.13 7.44
N ARG A 64 -0.40 6.63 7.93
CA ARG A 64 -0.26 6.09 9.30
C ARG A 64 -1.14 4.87 9.61
N GLY A 65 -1.77 4.27 8.61
CA GLY A 65 -2.40 2.95 8.73
C GLY A 65 -1.38 1.84 8.92
N PHE A 66 -1.85 0.60 9.07
CA PHE A 66 -0.99 -0.55 9.33
C PHE A 66 0.02 -0.77 8.20
N PHE A 67 -0.43 -0.88 6.95
CA PHE A 67 0.46 -1.15 5.82
C PHE A 67 1.42 0.01 5.54
N HIS A 68 0.96 1.26 5.73
CA HIS A 68 1.82 2.43 5.63
C HIS A 68 2.97 2.37 6.64
N ARG A 69 2.69 2.00 7.90
CA ARG A 69 3.71 1.86 8.95
C ARG A 69 4.65 0.71 8.65
N ALA A 70 4.09 -0.48 8.39
CA ALA A 70 4.86 -1.70 8.13
C ALA A 70 5.90 -1.50 7.01
N LEU A 71 5.50 -0.84 5.92
CA LEU A 71 6.39 -0.63 4.78
C LEU A 71 7.30 0.59 4.91
N ASN A 72 7.02 1.57 5.78
CA ASN A 72 7.91 2.73 5.96
C ASN A 72 8.86 2.60 7.13
N ASP A 73 8.47 1.86 8.17
CA ASP A 73 9.21 1.65 9.42
C ASP A 73 8.85 0.28 10.02
N LEU A 74 9.51 -0.76 9.50
CA LEU A 74 9.25 -2.15 9.89
C LEU A 74 9.68 -2.42 11.34
N GLU A 75 10.75 -1.78 11.80
CA GLU A 75 11.28 -1.95 13.16
C GLU A 75 10.28 -1.42 14.19
N ALA A 76 9.84 -0.17 14.05
CA ALA A 76 8.84 0.40 14.97
C ALA A 76 7.50 -0.35 14.89
N THR A 77 7.12 -0.84 13.70
CA THR A 77 5.91 -1.65 13.55
C THR A 77 6.04 -3.00 14.27
N SER A 78 7.22 -3.63 14.23
CA SER A 78 7.50 -4.88 14.92
C SER A 78 7.48 -4.70 16.43
N GLU A 79 8.08 -3.62 16.96
CA GLU A 79 8.01 -3.28 18.39
C GLU A 79 6.57 -3.03 18.83
N TRP A 80 5.80 -2.29 18.03
CA TRP A 80 4.39 -2.03 18.32
C TRP A 80 3.55 -3.32 18.33
N LEU A 81 3.80 -4.26 17.42
CA LEU A 81 3.14 -5.57 17.42
C LEU A 81 3.40 -6.38 18.71
N GLN A 82 4.57 -6.20 19.34
CA GLN A 82 4.89 -6.87 20.62
C GLN A 82 4.23 -6.19 21.82
N THR A 83 4.06 -4.87 21.77
CA THR A 83 3.58 -4.07 22.90
C THR A 83 2.06 -3.88 22.90
N ASP A 84 1.45 -3.77 21.72
CA ASP A 84 0.00 -3.63 21.51
C ASP A 84 -0.46 -4.39 20.26
N PRO A 85 -0.46 -5.74 20.30
CA PRO A 85 -0.89 -6.57 19.18
C PRO A 85 -2.37 -6.34 18.82
N THR A 86 -3.21 -5.99 19.79
CA THR A 86 -4.64 -5.76 19.58
C THR A 86 -4.88 -4.47 18.80
N GLY A 87 -4.20 -3.37 19.16
CA GLY A 87 -4.28 -2.12 18.40
C GLY A 87 -3.72 -2.28 16.98
N ALA A 88 -2.65 -3.06 16.83
CA ALA A 88 -2.09 -3.40 15.52
C ALA A 88 -3.07 -4.18 14.65
N LEU A 89 -3.71 -5.22 15.21
CA LEU A 89 -4.73 -5.99 14.53
C LEU A 89 -5.95 -5.13 14.18
N ALA A 90 -6.41 -4.27 15.09
CA ALA A 90 -7.53 -3.38 14.84
C ALA A 90 -7.26 -2.43 13.65
N LEU A 91 -6.05 -1.87 13.56
CA LEU A 91 -5.67 -1.02 12.42
C LEU A 91 -5.55 -1.80 11.11
N LEU A 92 -4.99 -3.02 11.15
CA LEU A 92 -4.96 -3.91 10.00
C LEU A 92 -6.37 -4.18 9.48
N LEU A 93 -7.28 -4.61 10.35
CA LEU A 93 -8.66 -4.94 9.99
C LEU A 93 -9.43 -3.73 9.46
N ALA A 94 -9.17 -2.53 10.00
CA ALA A 94 -9.80 -1.29 9.52
C ALA A 94 -9.34 -0.89 8.11
N GLU A 95 -8.16 -1.32 7.66
CA GLU A 95 -7.64 -1.00 6.32
C GLU A 95 -8.04 -1.98 5.23
N LEU A 96 -8.41 -3.22 5.60
CA LEU A 96 -8.86 -4.24 4.66
C LEU A 96 -10.16 -3.79 3.96
N PRO A 97 -10.38 -4.19 2.70
CA PRO A 97 -11.52 -3.75 1.88
C PRO A 97 -12.91 -4.26 2.34
N GLY A 98 -13.01 -4.77 3.58
CA GLY A 98 -14.22 -5.34 4.16
C GLY A 98 -14.08 -6.84 4.41
N SER A 99 -15.19 -7.48 4.77
CA SER A 99 -15.26 -8.93 4.92
C SER A 99 -14.91 -9.62 3.61
N GLN A 100 -14.13 -10.70 3.67
CA GLN A 100 -13.94 -11.58 2.51
C GLN A 100 -15.31 -12.10 2.05
N ARG A 101 -15.56 -12.00 0.75
CA ARG A 101 -16.77 -12.51 0.13
C ARG A 101 -16.54 -13.97 -0.30
N PRO A 102 -17.59 -14.77 -0.50
CA PRO A 102 -17.44 -16.15 -0.96
C PRO A 102 -16.62 -16.26 -2.27
N GLU A 103 -16.75 -15.28 -3.16
CA GLU A 103 -15.98 -15.19 -4.42
C GLU A 103 -14.48 -14.87 -4.25
N ASP A 104 -14.07 -14.41 -3.06
CA ASP A 104 -12.67 -14.11 -2.74
C ASP A 104 -11.95 -15.34 -2.15
N ILE A 105 -12.66 -16.45 -1.87
CA ILE A 105 -12.12 -17.71 -1.38
C ILE A 105 -11.94 -18.64 -2.58
N GLN A 106 -10.69 -18.95 -2.94
CA GLN A 106 -10.38 -19.96 -3.96
C GLN A 106 -10.06 -21.29 -3.28
N ASP A 107 -10.72 -22.36 -3.73
CA ASP A 107 -10.45 -23.76 -3.34
C ASP A 107 -9.13 -24.28 -3.93
#